data_AF-A0A350DPM6-F1
#
_entry.id   AF-A0A350DPM6-F1
#
_cell.length_a   1.000
_cell.length_b   1.000
_cell.length_c   1.000
_cell.angle_alpha   90.00
_cell.angle_beta   90.00
_cell.angle_gamma   90.00
#
_symmetry.space_group_name_H-M   'P 1'
#
loop_
_entity.id
_entity.type
_entity.pdbx_description
1 polymer ?
#
loop_
_entity_poly.entity_id
_entity_poly.type
_entity_poly.pdbx_seq_one_letter_code
_entity_poly.pdbx_strand_id
1 'polypeptide(L)'
;MVNKQNNDHEINDSIDVSTKTDSELSTNLVKTEEELTASSSKGLSEIDWQRFDDGSYSPSSYINRDLSLLQFHLRVLAQAASPRHPLLERLFFLIIFSSNMDEFFEIRVAGIMQKLNMGDVSTSAHGMRPSEVLREISAVTHKAISEQYRILNEDILPALAQEDIRYLKRDELTPEQSAWMKQYFTEQV
;
A
#
# COMPACT_ATOMS: atom_id res chain seq x y z
N MET A 1 16.79 54.71 43.18
CA MET A 1 16.11 53.55 43.79
C MET A 1 16.50 52.34 42.94
N VAL A 2 17.55 51.56 43.23
CA VAL A 2 17.66 50.54 44.31
C VAL A 2 16.36 49.69 44.30
N ASN A 3 16.32 48.42 43.87
CA ASN A 3 17.14 47.31 44.36
C ASN A 3 17.20 46.14 43.35
N LYS A 4 18.29 45.38 43.46
CA LYS A 4 18.72 44.23 42.66
C LYS A 4 18.53 42.94 43.48
N GLN A 5 17.85 41.94 42.94
CA GLN A 5 17.93 40.50 43.30
C GLN A 5 17.56 39.75 42.00
N ASN A 6 18.46 39.17 41.21
CA ASN A 6 19.32 37.98 41.46
C ASN A 6 18.59 36.87 42.21
N ASN A 7 18.17 35.82 41.49
CA ASN A 7 18.82 34.53 41.69
C ASN A 7 18.60 33.58 40.51
N ASP A 8 19.71 33.00 40.10
CA ASP A 8 19.89 31.97 39.09
C ASP A 8 19.27 30.65 39.55
N HIS A 9 18.73 29.87 38.60
CA HIS A 9 18.77 28.41 38.66
C HIS A 9 19.07 27.90 37.24
N GLU A 10 20.36 27.74 36.96
CA GLU A 10 20.83 26.64 36.12
C GLU A 10 20.34 25.32 36.72
N ILE A 11 19.67 24.49 35.94
CA ILE A 11 19.89 23.04 35.96
C ILE A 11 19.86 22.55 34.51
N ASN A 12 21.03 22.09 34.12
CA ASN A 12 21.36 21.29 32.96
C ASN A 12 20.70 19.89 33.07
N ASP A 13 20.80 19.13 31.98
CA ASP A 13 20.71 17.67 31.90
C ASP A 13 19.37 16.97 31.65
N SER A 14 19.54 16.01 30.73
CA SER A 14 18.84 14.76 30.57
C SER A 14 17.58 14.74 29.69
N ILE A 15 17.87 14.43 28.42
CA ILE A 15 17.18 13.35 27.71
C ILE A 15 16.88 12.22 28.70
N ASP A 16 15.62 12.10 29.11
CA ASP A 16 15.14 10.91 29.80
C ASP A 16 14.44 10.01 28.77
N VAL A 17 15.26 9.15 28.16
CA VAL A 17 14.82 7.86 27.63
C VAL A 17 14.55 6.98 28.84
N SER A 18 13.29 6.87 29.25
CA SER A 18 12.73 5.62 29.76
C SER A 18 11.22 5.68 30.02
N THR A 19 10.56 4.68 29.46
CA THR A 19 9.40 3.98 30.03
C THR A 19 8.15 4.81 30.32
N LYS A 20 7.45 5.22 29.26
CA LYS A 20 5.99 5.00 29.28
C LYS A 20 5.77 3.51 29.08
N THR A 21 5.60 2.87 30.22
CA THR A 21 5.25 1.48 30.48
C THR A 21 4.46 0.85 29.35
N ASP A 22 4.92 -0.31 28.91
CA ASP A 22 4.30 -1.24 27.95
C ASP A 22 2.88 -1.73 28.37
N SER A 23 2.24 -1.11 29.36
CA SER A 23 0.98 -1.55 29.97
C SER A 23 -0.28 -1.10 29.23
N GLU A 24 -0.20 -0.13 28.31
CA GLU A 24 -1.41 0.40 27.61
C GLU A 24 -1.47 0.02 26.12
N LEU A 25 -0.38 -0.52 25.56
CA LEU A 25 -0.34 -1.10 24.20
C LEU A 25 -0.58 -2.62 24.20
N SER A 26 -0.49 -3.28 25.36
CA SER A 26 -0.81 -4.71 25.51
C SER A 26 -2.29 -5.00 25.77
N THR A 27 -3.11 -4.01 26.12
CA THR A 27 -4.51 -4.23 26.55
C THR A 27 -5.44 -4.62 25.39
N ASN A 28 -5.03 -4.43 24.13
CA ASN A 28 -5.77 -4.89 22.95
C ASN A 28 -5.13 -6.09 22.25
N LEU A 29 -4.08 -6.69 22.83
CA LEU A 29 -3.38 -7.85 22.25
C LEU A 29 -3.33 -9.08 23.17
N VAL A 30 -4.09 -9.08 24.26
CA VAL A 30 -4.37 -10.30 25.02
C VAL A 30 -5.85 -10.63 24.86
N LYS A 31 -6.18 -11.26 23.73
CA LYS A 31 -7.33 -12.16 23.74
C LYS A 31 -6.99 -13.25 24.74
N THR A 32 -7.64 -13.22 25.88
CA THR A 32 -7.55 -14.25 26.91
C THR A 32 -7.73 -15.61 26.23
N GLU A 33 -6.90 -16.60 26.55
CA GLU A 33 -7.01 -17.97 26.02
C GLU A 33 -8.41 -18.60 26.26
N GLU A 34 -9.20 -18.02 27.17
CA GLU A 34 -10.63 -18.31 27.37
C GLU A 34 -11.53 -17.97 26.16
N GLU A 35 -11.22 -16.93 25.37
CA GLU A 35 -12.03 -16.55 24.20
C GLU A 35 -11.78 -17.45 22.98
N LEU A 36 -10.57 -18.02 22.88
CA LEU A 36 -10.20 -18.98 21.84
C LEU A 36 -10.71 -20.40 22.16
N THR A 37 -10.79 -20.76 23.45
CA THR A 37 -11.31 -22.06 23.89
C THR A 37 -12.84 -22.12 23.87
N ALA A 38 -13.54 -20.99 24.06
CA ALA A 38 -15.01 -20.90 23.92
C ALA A 38 -15.52 -21.10 22.48
N SER A 39 -14.68 -20.89 21.47
CA SER A 39 -15.05 -21.10 20.05
C SER A 39 -15.02 -22.58 19.64
N SER A 40 -14.43 -23.47 20.46
CA SER A 40 -14.22 -24.87 20.10
C SER A 40 -15.40 -25.81 20.39
N SER A 41 -16.50 -25.33 20.99
CA SER A 41 -17.72 -26.14 21.22
C SER A 41 -18.85 -25.86 20.23
N LYS A 42 -18.64 -24.98 19.24
CA LYS A 42 -19.67 -24.59 18.28
C LYS A 42 -19.75 -25.63 17.16
N GLY A 43 -20.80 -26.45 17.16
CA GLY A 43 -21.01 -27.46 16.12
C GLY A 43 -21.07 -26.80 14.74
N LEU A 44 -20.63 -27.50 13.68
CA LEU A 44 -20.64 -27.02 12.29
C LEU A 44 -22.03 -26.56 11.78
N SER A 45 -23.09 -26.88 12.52
CA SER A 45 -24.48 -26.47 12.29
C SER A 45 -24.84 -25.10 12.86
N GLU A 46 -24.04 -24.54 13.76
CA GLU A 46 -24.26 -23.23 14.36
C GLU A 46 -23.54 -22.16 13.54
N ILE A 47 -24.10 -21.87 12.36
CA ILE A 47 -23.68 -20.74 11.54
C ILE A 47 -24.10 -19.46 12.26
N ASP A 48 -23.13 -18.69 12.71
CA ASP A 48 -23.35 -17.34 13.21
C ASP A 48 -23.68 -16.42 12.04
N TRP A 49 -24.96 -16.33 11.70
CA TRP A 49 -25.45 -15.38 10.74
C TRP A 49 -25.23 -13.99 11.32
N GLN A 50 -24.20 -13.28 10.87
CA GLN A 50 -23.81 -11.91 11.27
C GLN A 50 -24.85 -10.82 10.91
N ARG A 51 -26.12 -11.21 10.93
CA ARG A 51 -27.31 -10.44 10.60
C ARG A 51 -28.01 -10.14 11.91
N PHE A 52 -28.17 -8.86 12.20
CA PHE A 52 -28.95 -8.38 13.33
C PHE A 52 -30.45 -8.63 13.11
N ASP A 53 -31.22 -8.64 14.19
CA ASP A 53 -32.67 -8.89 14.16
C ASP A 53 -33.45 -7.85 13.33
N ASP A 54 -32.88 -6.66 13.11
CA ASP A 54 -33.41 -5.61 12.24
C ASP A 54 -33.14 -5.85 10.73
N GLY A 55 -32.43 -6.94 10.41
CA GLY A 55 -32.04 -7.30 9.05
C GLY A 55 -30.76 -6.64 8.55
N SER A 56 -30.10 -5.80 9.35
CA SER A 56 -28.79 -5.19 9.02
C SER A 56 -27.64 -6.17 9.27
N TYR A 57 -26.49 -5.93 8.64
CA TYR A 57 -25.27 -6.72 8.84
C TYR A 57 -24.25 -5.93 9.64
N SER A 58 -23.37 -6.64 10.37
CA SER A 58 -22.24 -6.02 11.05
C SER A 58 -21.32 -5.28 10.06
N PRO A 59 -20.73 -4.12 10.43
CA PRO A 59 -19.75 -3.44 9.58
C PRO A 59 -18.57 -4.34 9.16
N SER A 60 -18.21 -5.31 10.01
CA SER A 60 -17.21 -6.36 9.72
C SER A 60 -17.62 -7.35 8.63
N SER A 61 -18.90 -7.46 8.30
CA SER A 61 -19.40 -8.33 7.22
C SER A 61 -19.14 -7.75 5.82
N TYR A 62 -18.72 -6.49 5.76
CA TYR A 62 -18.52 -5.78 4.50
C TYR A 62 -17.02 -5.47 4.31
N ILE A 63 -16.49 -5.61 3.08
CA ILE A 63 -15.12 -5.18 2.71
C ILE A 63 -15.11 -3.86 1.93
N ASN A 64 -14.31 -2.88 2.37
CA ASN A 64 -14.21 -1.58 1.71
C ASN A 64 -13.99 -1.73 0.19
N ARG A 65 -14.79 -1.01 -0.60
CA ARG A 65 -14.77 -1.12 -2.06
C ARG A 65 -13.42 -0.74 -2.68
N ASP A 66 -12.81 0.35 -2.22
CA ASP A 66 -11.55 0.85 -2.78
C ASP A 66 -10.39 -0.09 -2.43
N LEU A 67 -10.37 -0.63 -1.21
CA LEU A 67 -9.43 -1.68 -0.82
C LEU A 67 -9.66 -2.98 -1.61
N SER A 68 -10.91 -3.35 -1.86
CA SER A 68 -11.23 -4.53 -2.68
C SER A 68 -10.74 -4.38 -4.12
N LEU A 69 -10.89 -3.18 -4.69
CA LEU A 69 -10.38 -2.87 -6.02
C LEU A 69 -8.85 -2.89 -6.06
N LEU A 70 -8.19 -2.34 -5.04
CA LEU A 70 -6.73 -2.43 -4.90
C LEU A 70 -6.28 -3.90 -4.84
N GLN A 71 -6.95 -4.74 -4.06
CA GLN A 71 -6.67 -6.19 -4.01
C GLN A 71 -6.84 -6.87 -5.37
N PHE A 72 -7.80 -6.43 -6.18
CA PHE A 72 -7.92 -6.92 -7.55
C PHE A 72 -6.69 -6.51 -8.40
N HIS A 73 -6.22 -5.26 -8.31
CA HIS A 73 -5.00 -4.85 -9.02
C HIS A 73 -3.78 -5.66 -8.57
N LEU A 74 -3.66 -5.98 -7.28
CA LEU A 74 -2.58 -6.85 -6.79
C LEU A 74 -2.62 -8.25 -7.39
N ARG A 75 -3.80 -8.78 -7.71
CA ARG A 75 -3.91 -10.08 -8.42
C ARG A 75 -3.42 -10.00 -9.86
N VAL A 76 -3.57 -8.85 -10.52
CA VAL A 76 -2.99 -8.60 -11.84
C VAL A 76 -1.46 -8.56 -11.74
N LEU A 77 -0.91 -7.87 -10.74
CA LEU A 77 0.53 -7.87 -10.47
C LEU A 77 1.06 -9.28 -10.19
N ALA A 78 0.31 -10.10 -9.46
CA ALA A 78 0.67 -11.50 -9.21
C ALA A 78 0.73 -12.35 -10.49
N GLN A 79 -0.01 -11.99 -11.55
CA GLN A 79 0.15 -12.65 -12.85
C GLN A 79 1.51 -12.31 -13.48
N ALA A 80 1.98 -11.06 -13.36
CA ALA A 80 3.31 -10.69 -13.86
C ALA A 80 4.45 -11.46 -13.15
N ALA A 81 4.28 -11.79 -11.88
CA ALA A 81 5.25 -12.57 -11.11
C ALA A 81 5.27 -14.07 -11.47
N SER A 82 4.18 -14.59 -12.05
CA SER A 82 4.03 -16.03 -12.29
C SER A 82 4.91 -16.52 -13.45
N PRO A 83 5.81 -17.50 -13.23
CA PRO A 83 6.64 -18.08 -14.30
C PRO A 83 5.85 -19.00 -15.23
N ARG A 84 4.55 -19.22 -14.95
CA ARG A 84 3.66 -20.04 -15.79
C ARG A 84 3.27 -19.32 -17.09
N HIS A 85 3.39 -18.00 -17.10
CA HIS A 85 3.06 -17.18 -18.26
C HIS A 85 4.32 -16.90 -19.10
N PRO A 86 4.20 -16.86 -20.44
CA PRO A 86 5.27 -16.40 -21.32
C PRO A 86 5.81 -15.02 -20.93
N LEU A 87 7.08 -14.78 -21.23
CA LEU A 87 7.81 -13.58 -20.79
C LEU A 87 7.15 -12.26 -21.21
N LEU A 88 6.68 -12.17 -22.46
CA LEU A 88 5.99 -10.97 -22.94
C LEU A 88 4.62 -10.79 -22.30
N GLU A 89 3.90 -11.87 -22.01
CA GLU A 89 2.61 -11.79 -21.29
C GLU A 89 2.82 -11.25 -19.87
N ARG A 90 3.89 -11.66 -19.20
CA ARG A 90 4.26 -11.12 -17.89
C ARG A 90 4.57 -9.62 -17.96
N LEU A 91 5.29 -9.17 -18.99
CA LEU A 91 5.52 -7.74 -19.24
C LEU A 91 4.21 -6.99 -19.49
N PHE A 92 3.28 -7.57 -20.26
CA PHE A 92 1.97 -6.96 -20.48
C PHE A 92 1.15 -6.85 -19.20
N PHE A 93 1.21 -7.85 -18.30
CA PHE A 93 0.57 -7.73 -16.98
C PHE A 93 1.14 -6.57 -16.15
N LEU A 94 2.44 -6.28 -16.23
CA LEU A 94 3.03 -5.10 -15.57
C LEU A 94 2.48 -3.79 -16.17
N ILE A 95 2.34 -3.72 -17.50
CA ILE A 95 1.79 -2.54 -18.20
C ILE A 95 0.32 -2.33 -17.81
N ILE A 96 -0.48 -3.40 -17.81
CA ILE A 96 -1.89 -3.37 -17.40
C ILE A 96 -2.00 -2.91 -15.94
N PHE A 97 -1.16 -3.46 -15.06
CA PHE A 97 -1.13 -3.04 -13.66
C PHE A 97 -0.81 -1.55 -13.50
N SER A 98 0.21 -1.02 -14.19
CA SER A 98 0.51 0.43 -14.17
C SER A 98 -0.68 1.26 -14.61
N SER A 99 -1.30 0.94 -15.75
CA SER A 99 -2.44 1.68 -16.27
C SER A 99 -3.64 1.66 -15.32
N ASN A 100 -3.91 0.52 -14.69
CA ASN A 100 -4.98 0.39 -13.69
C ASN A 100 -4.68 1.22 -12.43
N MET A 101 -3.41 1.30 -12.02
CA MET A 101 -3.00 2.11 -10.88
C MET A 101 -3.13 3.61 -11.17
N ASP A 102 -2.78 4.06 -12.38
CA ASP A 102 -2.95 5.46 -12.80
C ASP A 102 -4.42 5.87 -12.71
N GLU A 103 -5.33 5.09 -13.33
CA GLU A 103 -6.78 5.35 -13.24
C GLU A 103 -7.28 5.31 -11.78
N PHE A 104 -6.79 4.37 -10.98
CA PHE A 104 -7.15 4.26 -9.58
C PHE A 104 -6.79 5.54 -8.80
N PHE A 105 -5.61 6.10 -9.03
CA PHE A 105 -5.21 7.33 -8.37
C PHE A 105 -5.98 8.55 -8.87
N GLU A 106 -6.12 8.67 -10.19
CA GLU A 106 -6.78 9.80 -10.84
C GLU A 106 -8.26 9.89 -10.47
N ILE A 107 -8.96 8.74 -10.41
CA ILE A 107 -10.41 8.71 -10.20
C ILE A 107 -10.75 8.37 -8.75
N ARG A 108 -10.24 7.26 -8.21
CA ARG A 108 -10.69 6.74 -6.91
C ARG A 108 -10.06 7.49 -5.75
N VAL A 109 -8.74 7.59 -5.73
CA VAL A 109 -8.02 8.27 -4.62
C VAL A 109 -8.38 9.74 -4.57
N ALA A 110 -8.49 10.42 -5.71
CA ALA A 110 -8.99 11.79 -5.77
C ALA A 110 -10.40 11.94 -5.15
N GLY A 111 -11.31 11.00 -5.42
CA GLY A 111 -12.64 10.98 -4.81
C GLY A 111 -12.62 10.76 -3.29
N ILE A 112 -11.70 9.95 -2.77
CA ILE A 112 -11.54 9.75 -1.32
C ILE A 112 -10.94 11.00 -0.67
N MET A 113 -9.97 11.65 -1.32
CA MET A 113 -9.41 12.93 -0.85
C MET A 113 -10.47 14.03 -0.80
N GLN A 114 -11.36 14.09 -1.80
CA GLN A 114 -12.47 15.05 -1.79
C GLN A 114 -13.40 14.80 -0.59
N LYS A 115 -13.74 13.53 -0.29
CA LYS A 115 -14.52 13.18 0.90
C LYS A 115 -13.82 13.59 2.19
N LEU A 116 -12.51 13.34 2.29
CA LEU A 116 -11.71 13.76 3.44
C LEU A 116 -11.77 15.28 3.64
N ASN A 117 -11.68 16.06 2.56
CA ASN A 117 -11.77 17.53 2.60
C ASN A 117 -13.16 18.02 3.04
N MET A 118 -14.22 17.24 2.82
CA MET A 118 -15.58 17.53 3.30
C MET A 118 -15.78 17.11 4.77
N GLY A 119 -14.91 16.28 5.31
CA GLY A 119 -14.90 15.83 6.69
C GLY A 119 -14.47 14.37 6.84
N ASP A 120 -13.68 14.07 7.87
CA ASP A 120 -13.18 12.72 8.14
C ASP A 120 -14.17 11.88 8.96
N VAL A 121 -15.40 11.78 8.44
CA VAL A 121 -16.48 11.01 9.06
C VAL A 121 -16.68 9.72 8.28
N SER A 122 -16.89 8.61 8.99
CA SER A 122 -17.25 7.36 8.34
C SER A 122 -18.63 7.49 7.70
N THR A 123 -18.67 7.30 6.38
CA THR A 123 -19.90 7.38 5.57
C THR A 123 -20.26 6.05 4.90
N SER A 124 -19.45 5.01 5.10
CA SER A 124 -19.60 3.72 4.43
C SER A 124 -20.07 2.63 5.39
N ALA A 125 -20.80 1.64 4.87
CA ALA A 125 -21.30 0.48 5.63
C ALA A 125 -20.20 -0.32 6.36
N HIS A 126 -18.94 -0.16 5.93
CA HIS A 126 -17.74 -0.78 6.52
C HIS A 126 -17.20 -0.07 7.77
N GLY A 127 -17.65 1.16 8.08
CA GLY A 127 -17.19 1.90 9.25
C GLY A 127 -15.82 2.59 9.12
N MET A 128 -15.03 2.36 8.05
CA MET A 128 -13.74 3.04 7.86
C MET A 128 -13.90 4.53 7.51
N ARG A 129 -13.02 5.36 8.05
CA ARG A 129 -12.90 6.79 7.72
C ARG A 129 -12.06 7.02 6.46
N PRO A 130 -12.30 8.10 5.68
CA PRO A 130 -11.48 8.42 4.52
C PRO A 130 -9.98 8.46 4.79
N SER A 131 -9.55 9.02 5.94
CA SER A 131 -8.13 9.06 6.33
C SER A 131 -7.52 7.66 6.53
N GLU A 132 -8.25 6.75 7.17
CA GLU A 132 -7.83 5.38 7.40
C GLU A 132 -7.69 4.63 6.08
N VAL A 133 -8.67 4.78 5.17
CA VAL A 133 -8.64 4.15 3.84
C VAL A 133 -7.43 4.64 3.05
N LEU A 134 -7.14 5.94 3.03
CA LEU A 134 -5.97 6.49 2.33
C LEU A 134 -4.66 5.97 2.91
N ARG A 135 -4.57 5.84 4.24
CA ARG A 135 -3.39 5.28 4.91
C ARG A 135 -3.15 3.82 4.51
N GLU A 136 -4.19 3.00 4.51
CA GLU A 136 -4.09 1.59 4.09
C GLU A 136 -3.73 1.47 2.60
N ILE A 137 -4.38 2.25 1.73
CA ILE A 137 -4.06 2.31 0.29
C ILE A 137 -2.59 2.67 0.09
N SER A 138 -2.09 3.69 0.78
CA SER A 138 -0.70 4.13 0.69
C SER A 138 0.26 3.00 1.09
N ALA A 139 0.05 2.38 2.25
CA ALA A 139 0.92 1.30 2.74
C ALA A 139 0.98 0.10 1.78
N VAL A 140 -0.17 -0.31 1.24
CA VAL A 140 -0.27 -1.42 0.29
C VAL A 140 0.37 -1.05 -1.05
N THR A 141 0.13 0.17 -1.54
CA THR A 141 0.63 0.60 -2.85
C THR A 141 2.15 0.70 -2.88
N HIS A 142 2.79 1.25 -1.84
CA HIS A 142 4.26 1.31 -1.79
C HIS A 142 4.90 -0.09 -1.90
N LYS A 143 4.30 -1.09 -1.25
CA LYS A 143 4.74 -2.48 -1.36
C LYS A 143 4.53 -3.03 -2.77
N ALA A 144 3.38 -2.75 -3.37
CA ALA A 144 3.06 -3.21 -4.72
C ALA A 144 3.99 -2.62 -5.79
N ILE A 145 4.27 -1.31 -5.72
CA ILE A 145 5.20 -0.63 -6.64
C ILE A 145 6.62 -1.16 -6.46
N SER A 146 7.06 -1.38 -5.22
CA SER A 146 8.38 -1.99 -4.95
C SER A 146 8.49 -3.38 -5.59
N GLU A 147 7.46 -4.21 -5.45
CA GLU A 147 7.41 -5.54 -6.07
C GLU A 147 7.34 -5.46 -7.60
N GLN A 148 6.60 -4.50 -8.16
CA GLN A 148 6.56 -4.26 -9.60
C GLN A 148 7.95 -3.97 -10.18
N TYR A 149 8.72 -3.09 -9.51
CA TYR A 149 10.09 -2.79 -9.92
C TYR A 149 11.01 -3.98 -9.75
N ARG A 150 10.84 -4.77 -8.69
CA ARG A 150 11.60 -6.01 -8.49
C ARG A 150 11.36 -6.98 -9.65
N ILE A 151 10.09 -7.28 -9.96
CA ILE A 151 9.72 -8.17 -11.08
C ILE A 151 10.30 -7.65 -12.40
N LEU A 152 10.17 -6.35 -12.67
CA LEU A 152 10.67 -5.77 -13.91
C LEU A 152 12.19 -5.89 -14.03
N ASN A 153 12.94 -5.44 -13.01
CA ASN A 153 14.39 -5.31 -13.10
C ASN A 153 15.14 -6.62 -12.83
N GLU A 154 14.63 -7.47 -11.94
CA GLU A 154 15.31 -8.70 -11.53
C GLU A 154 14.84 -9.93 -12.32
N ASP A 155 13.58 -9.95 -12.76
CA ASP A 155 13.01 -11.12 -13.45
C ASP A 155 12.84 -10.90 -14.95
N ILE A 156 12.17 -9.81 -15.38
CA ILE A 156 11.73 -9.63 -16.77
C ILE A 156 12.84 -9.10 -17.68
N LEU A 157 13.47 -7.98 -17.34
CA LEU A 157 14.53 -7.39 -18.17
C LEU A 157 15.72 -8.33 -18.39
N PRO A 158 16.22 -9.06 -17.37
CA PRO A 158 17.29 -10.03 -17.58
C PRO A 158 16.87 -11.21 -18.46
N ALA A 159 15.64 -11.71 -18.32
CA ALA A 159 15.13 -12.77 -19.17
C ALA A 159 14.94 -12.31 -20.62
N LEU A 160 14.51 -11.07 -20.85
CA LEU A 160 14.40 -10.50 -22.20
C LEU A 160 15.79 -10.37 -22.85
N ALA A 161 16.79 -9.97 -22.08
CA ALA A 161 18.16 -9.84 -22.57
C ALA A 161 18.78 -11.19 -23.00
N GLN A 162 18.32 -12.32 -22.43
CA GLN A 162 18.72 -13.67 -22.86
C GLN A 162 18.14 -14.04 -24.23
N GLU A 163 16.99 -13.46 -24.58
CA GLU A 163 16.33 -13.61 -25.88
C GLU A 163 16.71 -12.49 -26.86
N ASP A 164 17.85 -11.82 -26.63
CA ASP A 164 18.37 -10.68 -27.41
C ASP A 164 17.46 -9.44 -27.46
N ILE A 165 16.46 -9.34 -26.58
CA ILE A 165 15.61 -8.16 -26.42
C ILE A 165 16.17 -7.31 -25.27
N ARG A 166 16.85 -6.22 -25.61
CA ARG A 166 17.54 -5.37 -24.61
C ARG A 166 16.93 -3.98 -24.51
N TYR A 167 16.65 -3.58 -23.28
CA TYR A 167 16.43 -2.18 -22.94
C TYR A 167 17.78 -1.54 -22.63
N LEU A 168 18.27 -0.67 -23.51
CA LEU A 168 19.56 0.00 -23.35
C LEU A 168 19.37 1.38 -22.73
N LYS A 169 20.14 1.66 -21.69
CA LYS A 169 20.30 3.00 -21.14
C LYS A 169 21.29 3.80 -21.99
N ARG A 170 21.26 5.14 -21.82
CA ARG A 170 22.08 6.06 -22.63
C ARG A 170 23.59 5.76 -22.54
N ASP A 171 24.04 5.32 -21.38
CA ASP A 171 25.42 4.93 -21.07
C ASP A 171 25.83 3.58 -21.64
N GLU A 172 24.88 2.78 -22.12
CA GLU A 172 25.10 1.45 -22.73
C GLU A 172 25.11 1.50 -24.26
N LEU A 173 24.84 2.67 -24.86
CA LEU A 173 24.79 2.84 -26.32
C LEU A 173 26.20 2.86 -26.92
N THR A 174 26.37 2.19 -28.07
CA THR A 174 27.60 2.34 -28.86
C THR A 174 27.67 3.74 -29.49
N PRO A 175 28.87 4.21 -29.87
CA PRO A 175 29.01 5.48 -30.58
C PRO A 175 28.13 5.58 -31.83
N GLU A 176 27.98 4.48 -32.57
CA GLU A 176 27.14 4.39 -33.77
C GLU A 176 25.66 4.52 -33.43
N GLN A 177 25.19 3.80 -32.39
CA GLN A 177 23.81 3.89 -31.91
C GLN A 177 23.49 5.28 -31.37
N SER A 178 24.43 5.92 -30.65
CA SER A 178 24.26 7.27 -30.16
C SER A 178 24.22 8.30 -31.29
N ALA A 179 25.04 8.14 -32.33
CA ALA A 179 25.01 9.01 -33.50
C ALA A 179 23.67 8.88 -34.24
N TRP A 180 23.20 7.65 -34.46
CA TRP A 180 21.89 7.37 -35.04
C TRP A 180 20.76 7.98 -34.21
N MET A 181 20.77 7.80 -32.89
CA MET A 181 19.74 8.34 -32.00
C MET A 181 19.69 9.87 -32.03
N LYS A 182 20.86 10.54 -32.11
CA LYS A 182 20.94 12.00 -32.25
C LYS A 182 20.36 12.48 -33.59
N GLN A 183 20.66 11.77 -34.67
CA GLN A 183 20.10 12.07 -35.98
C GLN A 183 18.58 11.90 -35.97
N TYR A 184 18.09 10.75 -35.51
CA TYR A 184 16.66 10.46 -35.40
C TYR A 184 15.92 11.52 -34.57
N PHE A 185 16.47 11.90 -33.43
CA PHE A 185 15.91 12.97 -32.58
C PHE A 185 15.79 14.30 -33.31
N THR A 186 16.77 14.68 -34.14
CA THR A 186 16.74 15.96 -34.87
C THR A 186 15.74 15.96 -36.02
N GLU A 187 15.46 14.79 -36.60
CA GLU A 187 14.60 14.66 -37.79
C GLU A 187 13.13 14.39 -37.46
N GLN A 188 12.84 13.71 -36.35
CA GLN A 188 11.52 13.12 -36.08
C GLN A 188 10.86 13.58 -34.77
N VAL A 189 11.58 14.31 -33.89
CA VAL A 189 11.08 14.81 -32.60
C VAL A 189 11.18 16.32 -32.56
#